data_AF-A0A3P7V234-F1
#
_entry.id   AF-A0A3P7V234-F1
#
_cell.length_a   1.000
_cell.length_b   1.000
_cell.length_c   1.000
_cell.angle_alpha   90.00
_cell.angle_beta   90.00
_cell.angle_gamma   90.00
#
_symmetry.space_group_name_H-M   'P 1'
#
loop_
_entity.id
_entity.type
_entity.pdbx_description
1 polymer ?
#
loop_
_entity_poly.entity_id
_entity_poly.type
_entity_poly.pdbx_seq_one_letter_code
_entity_poly.pdbx_strand_id
1 'polypeptide(L)'
;MEIPFPLDVLPPSHIAVEHGAVTKISTLIPQLQEEYDVAGTCSLCLKPILSISELLRCHANETCKSHFHMRCLSKHALNAVDEYRTSLFPIQGQCPKCGVVYLWGDLIRDQRILLAVNKFNSSSTLFNMIPRGKLIKM
;
A
#
# COMPACT_ATOMS: atom_id res chain seq x y z
N MET A 1 -24.98 -10.03 26.48
CA MET A 1 -23.73 -10.04 27.25
C MET A 1 -22.60 -10.04 26.25
N GLU A 2 -21.76 -9.01 26.25
CA GLU A 2 -20.55 -8.99 25.44
C GLU A 2 -19.49 -9.86 26.12
N ILE A 3 -18.91 -10.80 25.38
CA ILE A 3 -17.83 -11.66 25.88
C ILE A 3 -16.53 -10.87 25.67
N PRO A 4 -15.77 -10.56 26.73
CA PRO A 4 -14.52 -9.84 26.58
C PRO A 4 -13.51 -10.69 25.80
N PHE A 5 -12.64 -10.03 25.03
CA PHE A 5 -11.55 -10.72 24.33
C PHE A 5 -10.64 -11.41 25.37
N PRO A 6 -10.19 -12.65 25.13
CA PRO A 6 -9.34 -13.36 26.08
C PRO A 6 -8.05 -12.58 26.37
N LEU A 7 -7.76 -12.32 27.64
CA LEU A 7 -6.59 -11.51 28.07
C LEU A 7 -5.26 -12.23 27.83
N ASP A 8 -5.30 -13.55 27.70
CA ASP A 8 -4.19 -14.44 27.43
C ASP A 8 -3.84 -14.55 25.93
N VAL A 9 -4.72 -14.07 25.05
CA VAL A 9 -4.45 -14.02 23.61
C VAL A 9 -3.77 -12.69 23.27
N LEU A 10 -2.44 -12.73 23.27
CA LEU A 10 -1.63 -11.61 22.82
C LEU A 10 -1.84 -11.34 21.33
N PRO A 11 -1.78 -10.07 20.89
CA PRO A 11 -1.82 -9.75 19.47
C PRO A 11 -0.60 -10.36 18.76
N PRO A 12 -0.73 -10.64 17.45
CA PRO A 12 0.40 -11.07 16.64
C PRO A 12 1.61 -10.15 16.81
N SER A 13 2.81 -10.71 16.78
CA SER A 13 4.08 -9.97 17.00
C SER A 13 4.30 -8.78 16.07
N HIS A 14 3.63 -8.74 14.92
CA HIS A 14 3.71 -7.64 13.94
C HIS A 14 2.69 -6.51 14.19
N ILE A 15 1.88 -6.59 15.25
CA ILE A 15 0.88 -5.59 15.61
C ILE A 15 1.29 -4.93 16.93
N ALA A 16 1.61 -3.64 16.87
CA ALA A 16 1.84 -2.84 18.08
C ALA A 16 0.50 -2.57 18.80
N VAL A 17 0.50 -2.69 20.13
CA VAL A 17 -0.61 -2.28 20.98
C VAL A 17 -0.39 -0.83 21.42
N GLU A 18 -1.36 0.03 21.12
CA GLU A 18 -1.35 1.42 21.56
C GLU A 18 -2.63 1.71 22.36
N HIS A 19 -2.52 2.56 23.38
CA HIS A 19 -3.64 2.97 24.22
C HIS A 19 -3.91 4.46 24.04
N GLY A 20 -5.17 4.83 23.80
CA GLY A 20 -5.56 6.23 23.60
C GLY A 20 -6.95 6.38 23.02
N ALA A 21 -7.37 7.63 22.83
CA ALA A 21 -8.62 7.93 22.14
C ALA A 21 -8.50 7.59 20.65
N VAL A 22 -9.56 7.01 20.07
CA VAL A 22 -9.62 6.75 18.63
C VAL A 22 -9.74 8.10 17.90
N THR A 23 -8.68 8.52 17.24
CA THR A 23 -8.67 9.74 16.42
C THR A 23 -9.07 9.42 14.98
N LYS A 24 -10.05 10.15 14.45
CA LYS A 24 -10.37 10.07 13.03
C LYS A 24 -9.28 10.77 12.24
N ILE A 25 -8.54 10.01 11.44
CA ILE A 25 -7.54 10.54 10.53
C ILE A 25 -8.22 10.82 9.19
N SER A 26 -8.03 12.03 8.67
CA SER A 26 -8.42 12.40 7.31
C SER A 26 -7.20 12.47 6.40
N THR A 27 -7.41 12.34 5.10
CA THR A 27 -6.31 12.41 4.12
C THR A 27 -6.59 13.55 3.15
N LEU A 28 -5.64 14.46 3.02
CA LEU A 28 -5.72 15.54 2.03
C LEU A 28 -5.49 14.96 0.64
N ILE A 29 -6.40 15.28 -0.28
CA ILE A 29 -6.35 14.84 -1.67
C ILE A 29 -5.77 15.99 -2.50
N PRO A 30 -4.66 15.77 -3.24
CA PRO A 30 -4.10 16.75 -4.16
C PRO A 30 -5.11 17.18 -5.22
N GLN A 31 -5.14 18.47 -5.53
CA GLN A 31 -6.10 19.05 -6.48
C GLN A 31 -5.44 19.42 -7.82
N LEU A 32 -4.12 19.64 -7.82
CA LEU A 32 -3.39 20.03 -9.02
C LEU A 32 -2.91 18.81 -9.79
N GLN A 33 -3.08 18.82 -11.11
CA GLN A 33 -2.66 17.72 -11.98
C GLN A 33 -1.15 17.43 -11.90
N GLU A 34 -0.34 18.45 -11.63
CA GLU A 34 1.13 18.34 -11.48
C GLU A 34 1.54 17.50 -10.26
N GLU A 35 0.62 17.30 -9.31
CA GLU A 35 0.80 16.46 -8.14
C GLU A 35 0.48 14.99 -8.43
N TYR A 36 0.21 14.62 -9.68
CA TYR A 36 -0.11 13.25 -10.07
C TYR A 36 0.90 12.70 -11.10
N ASP A 37 1.08 11.39 -11.08
CA ASP A 37 1.84 10.61 -12.04
C ASP A 37 0.92 9.60 -12.76
N VAL A 38 1.28 9.22 -13.98
CA VAL A 38 0.61 8.11 -14.67
C VAL A 38 1.06 6.79 -14.05
N ALA A 39 0.15 5.82 -13.95
CA ALA A 39 0.49 4.46 -13.54
C ALA A 39 1.56 3.89 -14.49
N GLY A 40 2.71 3.54 -13.93
CA GLY A 40 3.87 3.09 -14.70
C GLY A 40 3.82 1.59 -15.02
N THR A 41 4.97 1.08 -15.48
CA THR A 41 5.20 -0.36 -15.60
C THR A 41 5.57 -0.98 -14.27
N CYS A 42 5.16 -2.22 -14.05
CA CYS A 42 5.60 -3.01 -12.90
C CYS A 42 7.11 -3.24 -12.97
N SER A 43 7.84 -2.87 -11.92
CA SER A 43 9.30 -2.98 -11.87
C SER A 43 9.83 -4.42 -11.74
N LEU A 44 8.93 -5.42 -11.64
CA LEU A 44 9.29 -6.85 -11.56
C LEU A 44 9.02 -7.60 -12.86
N CYS A 45 7.83 -7.43 -13.45
CA CYS A 45 7.45 -8.15 -14.67
C CYS A 45 7.56 -7.30 -15.95
N LEU A 46 7.88 -6.00 -15.81
CA LEU A 46 8.02 -5.02 -16.88
C LEU A 46 6.76 -4.79 -17.73
N LYS A 47 5.62 -5.35 -17.33
CA LYS A 47 4.31 -5.13 -17.98
C LYS A 47 3.63 -3.88 -17.42
N PRO A 48 2.78 -3.20 -18.23
CA PRO A 48 2.01 -2.06 -17.75
C PRO A 48 1.07 -2.45 -16.61
N ILE A 49 0.86 -1.52 -15.69
CA ILE A 49 -0.17 -1.64 -14.65
C ILE A 49 -1.41 -0.90 -15.15
N LEU A 50 -2.47 -1.65 -15.43
CA LEU A 50 -3.65 -1.12 -16.12
C LEU A 50 -4.68 -0.50 -15.18
N SER A 51 -4.59 -0.79 -13.88
CA SER A 51 -5.55 -0.33 -12.89
C SER A 51 -4.91 -0.06 -11.53
N ILE A 52 -5.47 0.91 -10.80
CA ILE A 52 -5.02 1.25 -9.44
C ILE A 52 -5.24 0.09 -8.46
N SER A 53 -6.24 -0.77 -8.70
CA SER A 53 -6.50 -1.97 -7.88
C SER A 53 -5.41 -3.03 -7.97
N GLU A 54 -4.60 -3.01 -9.04
CA GLU A 54 -3.43 -3.88 -9.18
C GLU A 54 -2.14 -3.22 -8.70
N LEU A 55 -2.13 -1.90 -8.53
CA LEU A 55 -0.93 -1.11 -8.24
C LEU A 55 -0.58 -1.15 -6.75
N LEU A 56 0.68 -1.47 -6.47
CA LEU A 56 1.37 -1.08 -5.24
C LEU A 56 2.54 -0.18 -5.61
N ARG A 57 2.75 0.87 -4.83
CA ARG A 57 3.93 1.75 -4.93
C ARG A 57 4.87 1.53 -3.76
N CYS A 58 6.16 1.85 -3.95
CA CYS A 58 7.15 1.75 -2.88
C CYS A 58 6.74 2.59 -1.66
N HIS A 59 7.02 2.11 -0.45
CA HIS A 59 6.83 2.89 0.78
C HIS A 59 7.60 4.22 0.77
N ALA A 60 8.80 4.22 0.18
CA ALA A 60 9.60 5.41 -0.09
C ALA A 60 9.23 6.04 -1.45
N ASN A 61 7.94 6.32 -1.68
CA ASN A 61 7.44 6.76 -2.99
C ASN A 61 8.03 8.10 -3.47
N GLU A 62 8.39 9.01 -2.57
CA GLU A 62 8.98 10.31 -2.89
C GLU A 62 10.32 10.20 -3.61
N THR A 63 11.11 9.17 -3.28
CA THR A 63 12.45 8.96 -3.82
C THR A 63 12.50 7.81 -4.84
N CYS A 64 11.87 6.67 -4.54
CA CYS A 64 12.01 5.45 -5.35
C CYS A 64 11.13 5.46 -6.62
N LYS A 65 9.91 6.02 -6.50
CA LYS A 65 8.88 6.09 -7.56
C LYS A 65 8.55 4.77 -8.28
N SER A 66 8.93 3.61 -7.72
CA SER A 66 8.64 2.32 -8.35
C SER A 66 7.21 1.88 -8.11
N HIS A 67 6.59 1.35 -9.17
CA HIS A 67 5.29 0.68 -9.13
C HIS A 67 5.46 -0.83 -9.36
N PHE A 68 4.56 -1.60 -8.78
CA PHE A 68 4.52 -3.06 -8.88
C PHE A 68 3.08 -3.52 -9.02
N HIS A 69 2.85 -4.61 -9.76
CA HIS A 69 1.62 -5.37 -9.55
C HIS A 69 1.65 -5.98 -8.15
N MET A 70 0.54 -5.89 -7.41
CA MET A 70 0.37 -6.50 -6.09
C MET A 70 0.80 -7.98 -6.10
N ARG A 71 0.36 -8.75 -7.10
CA ARG A 71 0.71 -10.17 -7.23
C ARG A 71 2.21 -10.40 -7.42
N CYS A 72 2.88 -9.55 -8.22
CA CYS A 72 4.32 -9.66 -8.45
C CYS A 72 5.10 -9.38 -7.17
N LEU A 73 4.75 -8.31 -6.45
CA LEU A 73 5.45 -7.95 -5.23
C LEU A 73 5.22 -8.98 -4.10
N SER A 74 3.99 -9.49 -3.96
CA SER A 74 3.68 -10.57 -3.01
C SER A 74 4.55 -11.81 -3.29
N LYS A 75 4.52 -12.29 -4.54
CA LYS A 75 5.31 -13.45 -4.95
C LYS A 75 6.81 -13.25 -4.70
N HIS A 76 7.33 -12.07 -5.01
CA HIS A 76 8.74 -11.76 -4.80
C HIS A 76 9.13 -11.84 -3.32
N ALA A 77 8.38 -11.16 -2.45
CA ALA A 77 8.66 -11.14 -1.02
C ALA A 77 8.50 -12.54 -0.37
N LEU A 78 7.47 -13.29 -0.76
CA LEU A 78 7.24 -14.64 -0.23
C LEU A 78 8.30 -15.65 -0.68
N ASN A 79 8.78 -15.56 -1.92
CA ASN A 79 9.88 -16.40 -2.39
C ASN A 79 11.18 -16.12 -1.63
N ALA A 80 11.41 -14.88 -1.19
CA ALA A 80 12.61 -14.52 -0.43
C ALA A 80 12.69 -15.19 0.95
N VAL A 81 11.56 -15.66 1.48
CA VAL A 81 11.45 -16.37 2.77
C VAL A 81 10.90 -17.80 2.63
N ASP A 82 10.83 -18.33 1.41
CA ASP A 82 10.30 -19.67 1.07
C ASP A 82 8.84 -19.94 1.53
N GLU A 83 8.02 -18.89 1.64
CA GLU A 83 6.61 -18.99 2.07
C GLU A 83 5.60 -18.91 0.91
N TYR A 84 6.06 -18.81 -0.35
CA TYR A 84 5.15 -18.62 -1.50
C TYR A 84 4.17 -19.78 -1.71
N ARG A 85 4.50 -20.97 -1.21
CA ARG A 85 3.62 -22.16 -1.30
C ARG A 85 2.56 -22.23 -0.21
N THR A 86 2.76 -21.52 0.90
CA THR A 86 1.93 -21.61 2.11
C THR A 86 1.15 -20.33 2.38
N SER A 87 1.63 -19.20 1.85
CA SER A 87 1.09 -17.86 2.11
C SER A 87 0.68 -17.18 0.80
N LEU A 88 -0.38 -16.37 0.84
CA LEU A 88 -0.84 -15.58 -0.31
C LEU A 88 -0.24 -14.16 -0.34
N PHE A 89 0.13 -13.65 0.83
CA PHE A 89 0.71 -12.33 1.00
C PHE A 89 1.76 -12.36 2.13
N PRO A 90 2.86 -11.61 1.99
CA PRO A 90 3.86 -11.50 3.03
C PRO A 90 3.36 -10.60 4.17
N ILE A 91 3.94 -10.72 5.35
CA ILE A 91 3.76 -9.73 6.43
C ILE A 91 4.60 -8.47 6.13
N GLN A 92 5.84 -8.68 5.68
CA GLN A 92 6.80 -7.64 5.34
C GLN A 92 7.67 -8.06 4.15
N GLY A 93 8.38 -7.10 3.55
CA GLY A 93 9.34 -7.37 2.49
C GLY A 93 10.27 -6.20 2.26
N GLN A 94 11.12 -6.31 1.24
CA GLN A 94 12.00 -5.22 0.81
C GLN A 94 11.65 -4.81 -0.62
N CYS A 95 11.68 -3.51 -0.89
CA CYS A 95 11.46 -3.00 -2.24
C CYS A 95 12.57 -3.52 -3.17
N PRO A 96 12.23 -4.23 -4.27
CA PRO A 96 13.24 -4.77 -5.19
C PRO A 96 14.12 -3.71 -5.88
N LYS A 97 13.69 -2.44 -5.88
CA LYS A 97 14.41 -1.33 -6.53
C LYS A 97 15.33 -0.57 -5.58
N CYS A 98 14.88 -0.29 -4.35
CA CYS A 98 15.60 0.59 -3.41
C CYS A 98 15.96 -0.06 -2.08
N GLY A 99 15.57 -1.31 -1.85
CA GLY A 99 15.89 -2.08 -0.64
C GLY A 99 15.12 -1.66 0.62
N VAL A 100 14.31 -0.58 0.59
CA VAL A 100 13.56 -0.15 1.77
C VAL A 100 12.63 -1.27 2.26
N VAL A 101 12.66 -1.54 3.57
CA VAL A 101 11.73 -2.46 4.21
C VAL A 101 10.34 -1.85 4.21
N TYR A 102 9.33 -2.67 3.93
CA TYR A 102 7.93 -2.28 4.03
C TYR A 102 7.14 -3.33 4.80
N LEU A 103 6.07 -2.89 5.45
CA LEU A 103 4.99 -3.76 5.92
C LEU A 103 3.93 -3.87 4.82
N TRP A 104 3.46 -5.09 4.56
CA TRP A 104 2.44 -5.32 3.54
C TRP A 104 1.16 -4.53 3.86
N GLY A 105 0.77 -4.47 5.13
CA GLY A 105 -0.38 -3.71 5.60
C GLY A 105 -0.30 -2.21 5.26
N ASP A 106 0.89 -1.61 5.27
CA ASP A 106 1.08 -0.20 4.90
C ASP A 106 0.91 0.02 3.40
N LEU A 107 1.40 -0.90 2.57
CA LEU A 107 1.20 -0.84 1.12
C LEU A 107 -0.29 -0.97 0.75
N ILE A 108 -1.02 -1.87 1.42
CA ILE A 108 -2.46 -2.04 1.22
C ILE A 108 -3.24 -0.81 1.71
N ARG A 109 -2.85 -0.22 2.83
CA ARG A 109 -3.47 1.02 3.35
C ARG A 109 -3.29 2.17 2.36
N ASP A 110 -2.09 2.34 1.82
CA ASP A 110 -1.81 3.33 0.78
C ASP A 110 -2.67 3.08 -0.47
N GLN A 111 -2.71 1.83 -0.96
CA GLN A 111 -3.53 1.47 -2.12
C GLN A 111 -5.03 1.78 -1.91
N ARG A 112 -5.58 1.51 -0.72
CA ARG A 112 -6.98 1.87 -0.40
C ARG A 112 -7.24 3.36 -0.54
N ILE A 113 -6.28 4.18 -0.15
CA ILE A 113 -6.38 5.63 -0.34
C ILE A 113 -6.34 5.96 -1.84
N LEU A 114 -5.42 5.37 -2.61
CA LEU A 114 -5.37 5.57 -4.07
C LEU A 114 -6.69 5.20 -4.75
N LEU A 115 -7.33 4.10 -4.33
CA LEU A 115 -8.65 3.70 -4.85
C LEU A 115 -9.75 4.72 -4.49
N ALA A 116 -9.73 5.25 -3.27
CA ALA A 116 -10.68 6.28 -2.85
C ALA A 116 -10.51 7.58 -3.66
N VAL A 117 -9.26 8.01 -3.86
CA VAL A 117 -8.94 9.18 -4.71
C VAL A 117 -9.38 8.93 -6.15
N ASN A 118 -9.08 7.75 -6.71
CA ASN A 118 -9.49 7.41 -8.07
C ASN A 118 -11.02 7.43 -8.23
N LYS A 119 -11.74 6.92 -7.24
CA LYS A 119 -13.22 6.94 -7.23
C LYS A 119 -13.74 8.37 -7.15
N PHE A 120 -13.14 9.23 -6.33
CA PHE A 120 -13.52 10.64 -6.24
C PHE A 120 -13.26 11.36 -7.58
N ASN A 121 -12.17 11.01 -8.25
CA ASN A 121 -11.76 11.59 -9.53
C ASN A 121 -12.42 10.94 -10.76
N SER A 122 -13.44 10.09 -10.60
CA SER A 122 -14.02 9.27 -11.69
C SER A 122 -14.56 10.06 -12.89
N SER A 123 -14.89 11.34 -12.68
CA SER A 123 -15.40 12.24 -13.72
C SER A 123 -14.43 13.36 -14.09
N SER A 124 -13.17 13.26 -13.64
CA SER A 124 -12.12 14.25 -13.86
C SER A 124 -11.01 13.70 -14.75
N THR A 125 -10.16 14.59 -15.26
CA THR A 125 -8.93 14.22 -15.99
C THR A 125 -7.91 13.49 -15.12
N LEU A 126 -8.10 13.49 -13.79
CA LEU A 126 -7.25 12.80 -12.82
C LEU A 126 -7.62 11.32 -12.63
N PHE A 127 -8.64 10.83 -13.34
CA PHE A 127 -9.02 9.42 -13.31
C PHE A 127 -7.86 8.53 -13.77
N ASN A 128 -7.59 7.45 -13.03
CA ASN A 128 -6.47 6.52 -13.18
C ASN A 128 -5.06 7.13 -13.02
N MET A 129 -4.96 8.37 -12.51
CA MET A 129 -3.68 8.95 -12.13
C MET A 129 -3.34 8.63 -10.66
N ILE A 130 -2.04 8.67 -10.34
CA ILE A 130 -1.49 8.33 -9.02
C ILE A 130 -0.99 9.60 -8.35
N PRO A 131 -1.58 10.05 -7.22
CA PRO A 131 -1.02 11.14 -6.42
C PRO A 131 0.45 10.91 -6.09
N ARG A 132 1.29 11.95 -6.16
CA ARG A 132 2.69 11.93 -5.74
C ARG A 132 2.81 11.93 -4.22
N GLY A 133 3.91 11.36 -3.74
CA GLY A 133 4.29 11.44 -2.33
C GLY A 133 3.39 10.64 -1.37
N LYS A 134 3.70 10.74 -0.07
CA LYS A 134 2.79 10.27 0.98
C LYS A 134 1.67 11.28 1.12
N LEU A 135 0.43 10.78 1.13
CA LEU A 135 -0.72 11.64 1.36
C LEU A 135 -0.73 12.09 2.83
N ILE A 136 -0.89 13.39 3.04
CA ILE A 136 -0.83 14.01 4.36
C ILE A 136 -2.05 13.56 5.17
N LYS A 137 -1.76 12.99 6.34
CA LYS A 137 -2.75 12.62 7.35
C LYS A 137 -2.95 13.81 8.30
N MET A 138 -4.20 14.24 8.48
CA MET A 138 -4.62 15.21 9.49
C MET A 138 -5.47 14.53 10.55
#